data_AF-A0A7U6JG76-F1
#
_entry.id   AF-A0A7U6JG76-F1
#
_cell.length_a   1.000
_cell.length_b   1.000
_cell.length_c   1.000
_cell.angle_alpha   90.00
_cell.angle_beta   90.00
_cell.angle_gamma   90.00
#
_symmetry.space_group_name_H-M   'P 1'
#
loop_
_entity.id
_entity.type
_entity.pdbx_description
1 polymer ?
#
loop_
_entity_poly.entity_id
_entity_poly.type
_entity_poly.pdbx_seq_one_letter_code
_entity_poly.pdbx_strand_id
1 'polypeptide(L)'
;MNYCEKEHITFTRARPYRKNDNCFVEQKNYSVVRRAVGYIRYDTDEELKIMNELYNTLRLYTNFFLPSMKLKEKTRIGSKVLKKYDKPKTPYQRILECELVSEEIKKNLRRMYETLNPLLLKRDLDKISKELSKAYDKKIRKMERKEKEERKSYTDFPLTQNNFIYNLDEATR
;
A
#
# COMPACT_ATOMS: atom_id res chain seq x y z
N MET A 1 -5.00 -12.14 17.46
CA MET A 1 -6.38 -12.03 17.97
C MET A 1 -6.51 -10.97 19.07
N ASN A 2 -5.54 -10.85 19.99
CA ASN A 2 -5.60 -9.91 21.13
C ASN A 2 -5.94 -8.44 20.82
N TYR A 3 -5.50 -7.87 19.69
CA TYR A 3 -5.80 -6.45 19.39
C TYR A 3 -7.30 -6.21 19.17
N CYS A 4 -7.98 -7.08 18.41
CA CYS A 4 -9.39 -6.89 18.08
C CYS A 4 -10.31 -7.11 19.28
N GLU A 5 -9.96 -8.04 20.18
CA GLU A 5 -10.67 -8.23 21.44
C GLU A 5 -10.48 -7.04 22.39
N LYS A 6 -9.26 -6.51 22.45
CA LYS A 6 -8.92 -5.34 23.28
C LYS A 6 -9.61 -4.06 22.80
N GLU A 7 -9.77 -3.90 21.48
CA GLU A 7 -10.42 -2.74 20.87
C GLU A 7 -11.93 -2.96 20.61
N HIS A 8 -12.51 -4.07 21.09
CA HIS A 8 -13.91 -4.45 20.87
C HIS A 8 -14.35 -4.43 19.38
N ILE A 9 -13.45 -4.82 18.48
CA ILE A 9 -13.70 -4.86 17.04
C ILE A 9 -14.34 -6.21 16.68
N THR A 10 -15.65 -6.20 16.43
CA THR A 10 -16.40 -7.37 15.99
C THR A 10 -16.03 -7.77 14.56
N PHE A 11 -15.50 -8.98 14.37
CA PHE A 11 -15.27 -9.54 13.04
C PHE A 11 -16.60 -9.92 12.37
N THR A 12 -17.10 -9.06 11.49
CA THR A 12 -18.16 -9.45 10.56
C THR A 12 -17.53 -10.15 9.36
N ARG A 13 -17.83 -11.44 9.13
CA ARG A 13 -17.38 -12.13 7.92
C ARG A 13 -18.00 -11.45 6.70
N ALA A 14 -17.18 -11.04 5.73
CA ALA A 14 -17.65 -10.65 4.42
C ALA A 14 -18.31 -11.87 3.74
N ARG A 15 -19.48 -11.69 3.11
CA ARG A 15 -20.16 -12.81 2.45
C ARG A 15 -19.43 -13.18 1.17
N PRO A 16 -19.12 -14.47 0.93
CA PRO A 16 -18.57 -14.92 -0.35
C PRO A 16 -19.43 -14.40 -1.52
N TYR A 17 -18.77 -13.91 -2.57
CA TYR A 17 -19.38 -13.42 -3.82
C TYR A 17 -20.24 -12.16 -3.74
N ARG A 18 -20.28 -11.45 -2.61
CA ARG A 18 -21.01 -10.18 -2.50
C ARG A 18 -20.08 -8.99 -2.68
N LYS A 19 -20.01 -8.49 -3.92
CA LYS A 19 -19.12 -7.39 -4.37
C LYS A 19 -19.27 -6.05 -3.62
N ASN A 20 -20.30 -5.92 -2.78
CA ASN A 20 -20.62 -4.69 -2.07
C ASN A 20 -20.25 -4.72 -0.56
N ASP A 21 -19.80 -5.86 -0.02
CA ASP A 21 -19.55 -5.98 1.42
C ASP A 21 -18.21 -5.32 1.85
N ASN A 22 -17.26 -5.11 0.91
CA ASN A 22 -15.96 -4.45 1.16
C ASN A 22 -15.75 -3.16 0.34
N CYS A 23 -16.80 -2.64 -0.31
CA CYS A 23 -16.67 -1.64 -1.36
C CYS A 23 -16.08 -0.29 -0.89
N PHE A 24 -16.18 0.03 0.40
CA PHE A 24 -15.66 1.26 0.98
C PHE A 24 -14.18 1.18 1.38
N VAL A 25 -13.69 0.01 1.81
CA VAL A 25 -12.29 -0.20 2.22
C VAL A 25 -11.34 -0.14 1.02
N GLU A 26 -11.79 -0.59 -0.15
CA GLU A 26 -10.93 -0.74 -1.33
C GLU A 26 -11.03 0.40 -2.34
N GLN A 27 -11.92 1.37 -2.15
CA GLN A 27 -12.37 2.28 -3.21
C GLN A 27 -11.30 3.20 -3.81
N LYS A 28 -10.09 3.26 -3.21
CA LYS A 28 -8.92 3.96 -3.76
C LYS A 28 -7.59 3.20 -3.59
N ASN A 29 -7.62 1.93 -3.17
CA ASN A 29 -6.39 1.18 -2.96
C ASN A 29 -5.61 1.04 -4.27
N TYR A 30 -6.29 0.64 -5.35
CA TYR A 30 -5.64 0.58 -6.67
C TYR A 30 -5.25 1.96 -7.21
N SER A 31 -6.19 2.91 -7.24
CA SER A 31 -6.02 4.19 -7.97
C SER A 31 -5.09 5.19 -7.30
N VAL A 32 -4.87 5.07 -5.99
CA VAL A 32 -4.00 5.98 -5.22
C VAL A 32 -2.84 5.22 -4.60
N VAL A 33 -3.13 4.24 -3.74
CA VAL A 33 -2.10 3.58 -2.92
C VAL A 33 -1.15 2.74 -3.79
N ARG A 34 -1.67 1.78 -4.55
CA ARG A 34 -0.87 0.90 -5.41
C ARG A 34 -0.14 1.64 -6.51
N ARG A 35 -0.71 2.72 -7.04
CA ARG A 35 0.00 3.58 -8.00
C ARG A 35 1.19 4.32 -7.37
N ALA A 36 1.14 4.60 -6.07
CA ALA A 36 2.21 5.32 -5.39
C ALA A 36 3.33 4.41 -4.88
N VAL A 37 2.98 3.28 -4.23
CA VAL A 37 3.96 2.41 -3.55
C VAL A 37 4.16 1.04 -4.21
N GLY A 38 3.33 0.70 -5.20
CA GLY A 38 3.39 -0.59 -5.90
C GLY A 38 2.86 -1.77 -5.09
N TYR A 39 3.39 -2.95 -5.42
CA TYR A 39 3.03 -4.25 -4.82
C TYR A 39 4.14 -4.81 -3.92
N ILE A 40 5.18 -4.02 -3.66
CA ILE A 40 6.33 -4.41 -2.85
C ILE A 40 5.89 -4.64 -1.39
N ARG A 41 6.53 -5.61 -0.74
CA ARG A 41 6.39 -5.85 0.70
C ARG A 41 7.37 -4.97 1.46
N TYR A 42 6.84 -3.99 2.17
CA TYR A 42 7.55 -3.14 3.13
C TYR A 42 7.26 -3.67 4.54
N ASP A 43 8.29 -4.09 5.25
CA ASP A 43 8.20 -4.83 6.51
C ASP A 43 9.30 -4.44 7.52
N THR A 44 9.93 -3.29 7.30
CA THR A 44 10.87 -2.68 8.24
C THR A 44 10.32 -1.35 8.78
N ASP A 45 10.74 -0.98 9.99
CA ASP A 45 10.33 0.29 10.61
C ASP A 45 10.81 1.51 9.81
N GLU A 46 11.97 1.40 9.16
CA GLU A 46 12.53 2.43 8.27
C GLU A 46 11.58 2.68 7.07
N GLU A 47 11.15 1.62 6.40
CA GLU A 47 10.20 1.70 5.28
C GLU A 47 8.83 2.25 5.75
N LEU A 48 8.33 1.79 6.90
CA LEU A 48 7.05 2.25 7.46
C LEU A 48 7.05 3.77 7.71
N LYS A 49 8.14 4.31 8.27
CA LYS A 49 8.28 5.74 8.53
C LYS A 49 8.22 6.54 7.22
N ILE A 50 8.95 6.11 6.20
CA ILE A 50 8.99 6.76 4.88
C ILE A 50 7.61 6.67 4.20
N MET A 51 6.93 5.53 4.31
CA MET A 51 5.57 5.36 3.78
C MET A 51 4.56 6.31 4.44
N ASN A 52 4.66 6.53 5.74
CA ASN A 52 3.79 7.48 6.44
C ASN A 52 4.02 8.91 5.94
N GLU A 53 5.27 9.30 5.70
CA GLU A 53 5.61 10.59 5.10
C GLU A 53 5.04 10.71 3.67
N LEU A 54 5.21 9.66 2.86
CA LEU A 54 4.66 9.60 1.50
C LEU A 54 3.15 9.80 1.50
N TYR A 55 2.41 9.11 2.38
CA TYR A 55 0.96 9.24 2.45
C TYR A 55 0.48 10.60 2.98
N ASN A 56 1.23 11.23 3.89
CA ASN A 56 0.93 12.57 4.36
C ASN A 56 1.02 13.62 3.24
N THR A 57 1.96 13.48 2.33
CA THR A 57 2.07 14.33 1.14
C THR A 57 1.07 13.93 0.07
N LEU A 58 0.87 12.63 -0.15
CA LEU A 58 -0.01 12.09 -1.19
C LEU A 58 -1.47 12.46 -0.94
N ARG A 59 -1.94 12.47 0.32
CA ARG A 59 -3.31 12.88 0.64
C ARG A 59 -3.60 14.32 0.22
N LEU A 60 -2.61 15.22 0.36
CA LEU A 60 -2.76 16.63 -0.03
C LEU A 60 -2.80 16.74 -1.55
N TYR A 61 -1.87 16.09 -2.23
CA TYR A 61 -1.81 16.09 -3.68
C TYR A 61 -3.09 15.53 -4.31
N THR A 62 -3.54 14.36 -3.84
CA THR A 62 -4.70 13.65 -4.41
C THR A 62 -6.03 14.33 -4.11
N ASN A 63 -6.21 14.91 -2.92
CA ASN A 63 -7.50 15.48 -2.53
C ASN A 63 -7.69 16.92 -3.03
N PHE A 64 -6.63 17.71 -3.13
CA PHE A 64 -6.74 19.10 -3.54
C PHE A 64 -6.56 19.29 -5.05
N PHE A 65 -5.69 18.51 -5.71
CA PHE A 65 -5.27 18.79 -7.09
C PHE A 65 -5.67 17.73 -8.12
N LEU A 66 -5.96 16.48 -7.73
CA LEU A 66 -6.36 15.45 -8.69
C LEU A 66 -7.88 15.40 -8.84
N PRO A 67 -8.43 15.69 -10.04
CA PRO A 67 -9.86 15.57 -10.28
C PRO A 67 -10.28 14.11 -10.29
N SER A 68 -11.48 13.84 -9.75
CA SER A 68 -12.10 12.53 -9.80
C SER A 68 -13.48 12.61 -10.47
N MET A 69 -13.75 11.66 -11.34
CA MET A 69 -15.08 11.46 -11.93
C MET A 69 -15.87 10.46 -11.10
N LYS A 70 -17.14 10.77 -10.85
CA LYS A 70 -18.10 9.90 -10.18
C LYS A 70 -19.14 9.42 -11.19
N LEU A 71 -19.48 8.14 -11.08
CA LEU A 71 -20.52 7.53 -11.89
C LEU A 71 -21.88 8.03 -11.38
N LYS A 72 -22.62 8.74 -12.23
CA LYS A 72 -23.98 9.25 -11.90
C LYS A 72 -25.05 8.21 -12.20
N GLU A 73 -24.92 7.54 -13.33
CA GLU A 73 -25.93 6.60 -13.80
C GLU A 73 -25.25 5.42 -14.50
N LYS A 74 -25.83 4.24 -14.33
CA LYS A 74 -25.41 3.01 -15.00
C LYS A 74 -26.64 2.24 -15.44
N THR A 75 -26.86 2.17 -16.74
CA THR A 75 -28.07 1.57 -17.31
C THR A 75 -27.67 0.41 -18.22
N ARG A 76 -28.37 -0.72 -18.10
CA ARG A 76 -28.11 -1.92 -18.90
C ARG A 76 -29.17 -2.04 -19.99
N ILE A 77 -28.73 -2.14 -21.24
CA ILE A 77 -29.59 -2.34 -22.41
C ILE A 77 -29.12 -3.63 -23.08
N GLY A 78 -29.84 -4.73 -22.80
CA GLY A 78 -29.46 -6.08 -23.24
C GLY A 78 -28.08 -6.50 -22.73
N SER A 79 -27.14 -6.69 -23.64
CA SER A 79 -25.73 -7.00 -23.35
C SER A 79 -24.86 -5.77 -23.07
N LYS A 80 -25.32 -4.55 -23.40
CA LYS A 80 -24.53 -3.31 -23.26
C LYS A 80 -24.79 -2.64 -21.91
N VAL A 81 -23.74 -2.02 -21.37
CA VAL A 81 -23.80 -1.21 -20.15
C VAL A 81 -23.38 0.21 -20.49
N LEU A 82 -24.32 1.15 -20.41
CA LEU A 82 -24.06 2.57 -20.57
C LEU A 82 -23.74 3.18 -19.20
N LYS A 83 -22.70 4.01 -19.13
CA LYS A 83 -22.27 4.70 -17.92
C LYS A 83 -22.23 6.20 -18.19
N LYS A 84 -22.96 6.98 -17.37
CA LYS A 84 -22.92 8.44 -17.41
C LYS A 84 -22.15 8.95 -16.21
N TYR A 85 -21.08 9.69 -16.47
CA TYR A 85 -20.21 10.26 -15.44
C TYR A 85 -20.54 11.74 -15.22
N ASP A 86 -20.14 12.25 -14.06
CA ASP A 86 -20.19 13.68 -13.78
C ASP A 86 -19.01 14.45 -14.39
N LYS A 87 -19.05 15.78 -14.25
CA LYS A 87 -17.91 16.63 -14.59
C LYS A 87 -16.77 16.34 -13.58
N PRO A 88 -15.52 16.14 -14.03
CA PRO A 88 -14.40 15.93 -13.13
C PRO A 88 -14.25 17.08 -12.13
N LYS A 89 -14.20 16.76 -10.84
CA LYS A 89 -13.95 17.72 -9.75
C LYS A 89 -13.00 17.11 -8.73
N THR A 90 -12.16 17.93 -8.12
CA THR A 90 -11.30 17.47 -7.03
C THR A 90 -12.14 17.18 -5.79
N PRO A 91 -11.74 16.24 -4.92
CA PRO A 91 -12.41 16.02 -3.64
C PRO A 91 -12.59 17.30 -2.83
N TYR A 92 -11.58 18.18 -2.82
CA TYR A 92 -11.66 19.51 -2.23
C TYR A 92 -12.83 20.35 -2.78
N GLN A 93 -12.95 20.48 -4.10
CA GLN A 93 -14.05 21.24 -4.72
C GLN A 93 -15.43 20.66 -4.35
N ARG A 94 -15.55 19.34 -4.29
CA ARG A 94 -16.80 18.68 -3.90
C ARG A 94 -17.20 18.95 -2.46
N ILE A 95 -16.22 19.06 -1.55
CA ILE A 95 -16.47 19.40 -0.15
C ILE A 95 -16.95 20.86 -0.04
N LEU A 96 -16.36 21.77 -0.81
CA LEU A 96 -16.79 23.16 -0.81
C LEU A 96 -18.24 23.34 -1.30
N GLU A 97 -18.64 22.54 -2.29
CA GLU A 97 -20.01 22.52 -2.84
C GLU A 97 -21.01 21.76 -1.97
N CYS A 98 -20.56 21.04 -0.94
CA CYS A 98 -21.44 20.26 -0.09
C CYS A 98 -22.11 21.15 0.97
N GLU A 99 -23.44 21.17 0.97
CA GLU A 99 -24.24 21.94 1.94
C GLU A 99 -24.18 21.35 3.36
N LEU A 100 -23.93 20.05 3.49
CA LEU A 100 -23.85 19.35 4.78
C LEU A 100 -22.57 19.65 5.58
N VAL A 101 -21.60 20.32 4.95
CA VAL A 101 -20.30 20.62 5.58
C VAL A 101 -20.32 22.05 6.10
N SER A 102 -19.93 22.23 7.37
CA SER A 102 -19.90 23.56 7.99
C SER A 102 -18.95 24.52 7.27
N GLU A 103 -19.30 25.80 7.27
CA GLU A 103 -18.47 26.84 6.65
C GLU A 103 -17.10 26.99 7.31
N GLU A 104 -16.98 26.66 8.60
CA GLU A 104 -15.70 26.63 9.30
C GLU A 104 -14.72 25.62 8.68
N ILE A 105 -15.19 24.40 8.39
CA ILE A 105 -14.38 23.37 7.73
C ILE A 105 -13.97 23.85 6.33
N LYS A 106 -14.89 24.43 5.57
CA LYS A 106 -14.60 24.97 4.23
C LYS A 106 -13.58 26.10 4.28
N LYS A 107 -13.64 26.99 5.27
CA LYS A 107 -12.66 28.06 5.48
C LYS A 107 -11.27 27.49 5.79
N ASN A 108 -11.18 26.48 6.64
CA ASN A 108 -9.92 25.80 6.94
C ASN A 108 -9.32 25.14 5.70
N LEU A 109 -10.14 24.47 4.88
CA LEU A 109 -9.69 23.86 3.63
C LEU A 109 -9.21 24.90 2.60
N ARG A 110 -9.87 26.07 2.51
CA ARG A 110 -9.43 27.19 1.66
C ARG A 110 -8.05 27.70 2.09
N ARG A 111 -7.86 27.94 3.39
CA ARG A 111 -6.57 28.36 3.95
C ARG A 111 -5.48 27.34 3.69
N MET A 112 -5.78 26.04 3.85
CA MET A 112 -4.84 24.98 3.49
C MET A 112 -4.49 25.04 1.99
N TYR A 113 -5.48 25.14 1.12
CA TYR A 113 -5.27 25.17 -0.33
C TYR A 113 -4.33 26.31 -0.76
N GLU A 114 -4.47 27.50 -0.18
CA GLU A 114 -3.61 28.66 -0.44
C GLU A 114 -2.14 28.42 -0.10
N THR A 115 -1.85 27.58 0.91
CA THR A 115 -0.48 27.23 1.30
C THR A 115 0.15 26.14 0.43
N LEU A 116 -0.65 25.40 -0.35
CA LEU A 116 -0.18 24.23 -1.08
C LEU A 116 0.25 24.60 -2.50
N ASN A 117 1.43 24.11 -2.90
CA ASN A 117 1.91 24.21 -4.27
C ASN A 117 1.97 22.80 -4.90
N PRO A 118 1.24 22.55 -6.00
CA PRO A 118 1.19 21.22 -6.61
C PRO A 118 2.55 20.74 -7.14
N LEU A 119 3.40 21.65 -7.61
CA LEU A 119 4.74 21.31 -8.10
C LEU A 119 5.68 20.90 -6.96
N LEU A 120 5.63 21.61 -5.83
CA LEU A 120 6.42 21.26 -4.65
C LEU A 120 5.99 19.91 -4.09
N LEU A 121 4.68 19.71 -3.92
CA LEU A 121 4.14 18.42 -3.48
C LEU A 121 4.57 17.25 -4.39
N LYS A 122 4.60 17.47 -5.71
CA LYS A 122 5.05 16.44 -6.65
C LYS A 122 6.54 16.14 -6.49
N ARG A 123 7.38 17.16 -6.33
CA ARG A 123 8.82 17.00 -6.08
C ARG A 123 9.08 16.26 -4.78
N ASP A 124 8.34 16.58 -3.73
CA ASP A 124 8.45 15.91 -2.43
C ASP A 124 8.04 14.43 -2.55
N LEU A 125 6.94 14.13 -3.25
CA LEU A 125 6.53 12.76 -3.52
C LEU A 125 7.60 11.96 -4.29
N ASP A 126 8.23 12.56 -5.30
CA ASP A 126 9.28 11.91 -6.08
C ASP A 126 10.54 11.68 -5.25
N LYS A 127 10.88 12.60 -4.34
CA LYS A 127 11.98 12.44 -3.40
C LYS A 127 11.71 11.30 -2.42
N ILE A 128 10.56 11.31 -1.75
CA ILE A 128 10.18 10.30 -0.76
C ILE A 128 10.08 8.91 -1.42
N SER A 129 9.54 8.82 -2.65
CA SER A 129 9.50 7.57 -3.40
C SER A 129 10.88 6.99 -3.69
N LYS A 130 11.86 7.85 -4.06
CA LYS A 130 13.26 7.42 -4.23
C LYS A 130 13.88 6.95 -2.92
N GLU A 131 13.59 7.62 -1.81
CA GLU A 131 14.07 7.20 -0.48
C GLU A 131 13.49 5.84 -0.09
N LEU A 132 12.19 5.62 -0.34
CA LEU A 132 11.53 4.33 -0.10
C LEU A 132 12.16 3.21 -0.93
N SER A 133 12.45 3.46 -2.21
CA SER A 133 13.15 2.50 -3.08
C SER A 133 14.54 2.16 -2.53
N LYS A 134 15.30 3.15 -2.07
CA LYS A 134 16.64 2.92 -1.50
C LYS A 134 16.58 2.10 -0.21
N ALA A 135 15.61 2.38 0.66
CA ALA A 135 15.41 1.63 1.90
C ALA A 135 15.09 0.15 1.59
N TYR A 136 14.22 -0.08 0.60
CA TYR A 136 13.93 -1.42 0.11
C TYR A 136 15.17 -2.13 -0.47
N ASP A 137 15.94 -1.48 -1.34
CA ASP A 137 17.15 -2.06 -1.93
C ASP A 137 18.18 -2.44 -0.86
N LYS A 138 18.33 -1.61 0.17
CA LYS A 138 19.19 -1.86 1.33
C LYS A 138 18.73 -3.10 2.11
N LYS A 139 17.41 -3.26 2.31
CA LYS A 139 16.82 -4.45 2.93
C LYS A 139 17.13 -5.70 2.11
N ILE A 140 16.88 -5.67 0.81
CA ILE A 140 17.12 -6.81 -0.10
C ILE A 140 18.59 -7.23 -0.04
N ARG A 141 19.53 -6.29 -0.17
CA ARG A 141 20.97 -6.56 -0.06
C ARG A 141 21.36 -7.18 1.28
N LYS A 142 20.72 -6.77 2.38
CA LYS A 142 20.99 -7.32 3.71
C LYS A 142 20.48 -8.77 3.82
N MET A 143 19.30 -9.06 3.26
CA MET A 143 18.77 -10.42 3.20
C MET A 143 19.66 -11.34 2.35
N GLU A 144 20.07 -10.90 1.15
CA GLU A 144 20.97 -11.67 0.28
C GLU A 144 22.32 -12.00 0.92
N ARG A 145 22.89 -11.06 1.70
CA ARG A 145 24.13 -11.29 2.45
C ARG A 145 23.93 -12.36 3.52
N LYS A 146 22.85 -12.25 4.29
CA LYS A 146 22.51 -13.22 5.33
C LYS A 146 22.33 -14.62 4.76
N GLU A 147 21.61 -14.75 3.65
CA GLU A 147 21.45 -16.05 2.97
C GLU A 147 22.79 -16.62 2.46
N LYS A 148 23.71 -15.76 1.98
CA LYS A 148 25.05 -16.22 1.55
C LYS A 148 25.88 -16.72 2.74
N GLU A 149 25.81 -16.04 3.89
CA GLU A 149 26.47 -16.47 5.13
C GLU A 149 25.88 -17.79 5.64
N GLU A 150 24.55 -17.92 5.67
CA GLU A 150 23.85 -19.15 6.06
C GLU A 150 24.19 -20.32 5.11
N ARG A 151 24.17 -20.10 3.79
CA ARG A 151 24.60 -21.11 2.80
C ARG A 151 26.05 -21.53 3.00
N LYS A 152 26.96 -20.58 3.24
CA LYS A 152 28.38 -20.85 3.48
C LYS A 152 28.57 -21.70 4.73
N SER A 153 27.82 -21.41 5.81
CA SER A 153 27.87 -22.20 7.05
C SER A 153 27.42 -23.65 6.86
N TYR A 154 26.44 -23.91 5.99
CA TYR A 154 25.98 -25.27 5.66
C TYR A 154 27.00 -26.05 4.81
N THR A 155 27.77 -25.36 3.97
CA THR A 155 28.83 -25.97 3.14
C THR A 155 30.19 -26.09 3.85
N ASP A 156 30.39 -25.37 4.96
CA ASP A 156 31.63 -25.37 5.75
C ASP A 156 31.71 -26.55 6.75
N PHE A 157 30.72 -27.47 6.77
CA PHE A 157 30.86 -28.76 7.46
C PHE A 157 31.84 -29.64 6.67
N PRO A 158 33.00 -30.03 7.25
CA PRO A 158 33.93 -30.88 6.55
C PRO A 158 33.28 -32.26 6.33
N LEU A 159 33.35 -32.78 5.09
CA LEU A 159 32.84 -34.10 4.69
C LEU A 159 33.37 -35.26 5.57
N THR A 160 34.41 -35.01 6.35
CA THR A 160 34.98 -35.94 7.35
C THR A 160 34.10 -36.17 8.56
N GLN A 161 33.01 -35.42 8.75
CA GLN A 161 32.00 -35.66 9.81
C GLN A 161 30.76 -36.41 9.32
N ASN A 162 30.75 -36.89 8.06
CA ASN A 162 29.75 -37.87 7.65
C ASN A 162 30.09 -39.22 8.27
N ASN A 163 29.42 -39.59 9.36
CA ASN A 163 29.41 -40.95 9.95
C ASN A 163 28.77 -42.02 9.03
N PHE A 164 28.72 -41.78 7.71
CA PHE A 164 28.31 -42.74 6.69
C PHE A 164 29.55 -43.34 5.99
N ILE A 165 30.54 -43.80 6.76
CA ILE A 165 31.44 -44.84 6.27
C ILE A 165 30.69 -46.15 6.53
N TYR A 166 29.97 -46.66 5.53
CA TYR A 166 29.57 -48.06 5.56
C TYR A 166 30.85 -48.89 5.50
N ASN A 167 31.21 -49.54 6.60
CA ASN A 167 32.22 -50.60 6.59
C ASN A 167 31.66 -51.76 5.76
N LEU A 168 31.97 -51.77 4.46
CA LEU A 168 31.60 -52.82 3.52
C LEU A 168 32.28 -54.17 3.82
N ASP A 169 33.24 -54.21 4.75
CA ASP A 169 33.95 -55.42 5.18
C ASP A 169 33.19 -56.26 6.22
N GLU A 170 32.11 -55.75 6.83
CA GLU A 170 31.29 -56.52 7.78
C GLU A 170 30.18 -57.34 7.11
N ALA A 171 29.98 -57.21 5.80
CA ALA A 171 28.90 -57.89 5.07
C ALA A 171 29.30 -59.22 4.41
N THR A 172 30.55 -59.67 4.57
CA THR A 172 31.10 -60.87 3.89
C THR A 172 31.73 -61.91 4.84
N ARG A 173 31.29 -62.00 6.09
CA ARG A 173 31.58 -63.15 6.96
C ARG A 173 30.33 -63.91 7.37
#